data_AF-D3I9T8-F1
#
_entry.id   AF-D3I9T8-F1
#
_cell.length_a   1.000
_cell.length_b   1.000
_cell.length_c   1.000
_cell.angle_alpha   90.00
_cell.angle_beta   90.00
_cell.angle_gamma   90.00
#
_symmetry.space_group_name_H-M   'P 1'
#
loop_
_entity.id
_entity.type
_entity.pdbx_description
1 polymer ?
#
loop_
_entity_poly.entity_id
_entity_poly.type
_entity_poly.pdbx_seq_one_letter_code
_entity_poly.pdbx_strand_id
1 'polypeptide(L)' 'MNLRSVISNTEIQASRLEDWMKELRCWLIFYRFEEDDKPIIVYEDGEVLLRWHEYTLTMQVVTELMEEVGYISIDNFEI' A
#
# COMPACT_ATOMS: atom_id res chain seq x y z
N MET A 1 4.88 32.04 -3.39
CA MET A 1 3.82 31.22 -2.74
C MET A 1 3.53 31.79 -1.37
N ASN A 2 2.26 31.89 -0.97
CA ASN A 2 1.89 32.22 0.41
C ASN A 2 1.49 30.94 1.18
N LEU A 3 1.51 31.01 2.51
CA LEU A 3 1.24 29.84 3.37
C LEU A 3 -0.12 29.18 3.06
N ARG A 4 -1.16 29.97 2.80
CA ARG A 4 -2.50 29.44 2.47
C ARG A 4 -2.49 28.62 1.18
N SER A 5 -1.78 29.08 0.14
CA SER A 5 -1.64 28.34 -1.11
C SER A 5 -0.85 27.04 -0.93
N VAL A 6 0.17 27.03 -0.07
CA VAL A 6 0.94 25.82 0.25
C VAL A 6 0.04 24.80 0.95
N ILE A 7 -0.69 25.22 1.99
CA ILE A 7 -1.62 24.37 2.73
C ILE A 7 -2.67 23.74 1.79
N SER A 8 -3.35 24.57 0.99
CA SER A 8 -4.39 24.08 0.07
C SER A 8 -3.82 23.10 -0.96
N ASN A 9 -2.60 23.34 -1.47
CA ASN A 9 -1.96 22.41 -2.37
C ASN A 9 -1.61 21.08 -1.68
N THR A 10 -1.12 21.12 -0.44
CA THR A 10 -0.83 19.92 0.35
C THR A 10 -2.08 19.08 0.58
N GLU A 11 -3.20 19.71 0.95
CA GLU A 11 -4.49 19.02 1.14
C GLU A 11 -4.97 18.33 -0.15
N ILE A 12 -4.82 18.99 -1.30
CA ILE A 12 -5.15 18.41 -2.61
C ILE A 12 -4.27 17.19 -2.91
N GLN A 13 -2.96 17.28 -2.68
CA GLN A 13 -2.06 16.14 -2.91
C GLN A 13 -2.36 14.98 -1.95
N ALA A 14 -2.68 15.25 -0.69
CA ALA A 14 -3.08 14.24 0.28
C ALA A 14 -4.36 13.51 -0.14
N SER A 15 -5.38 14.25 -0.60
CA SER A 15 -6.62 13.65 -1.13
C SER A 15 -6.34 12.75 -2.33
N ARG A 16 -5.48 13.17 -3.26
CA ARG A 16 -5.11 12.35 -4.42
C ARG A 16 -4.36 11.09 -4.00
N LEU A 17 -3.42 11.21 -3.06
CA LEU A 17 -2.71 10.06 -2.52
C LEU A 17 -3.67 9.06 -1.88
N GLU A 18 -4.66 9.53 -1.12
CA GLU A 18 -5.69 8.67 -0.53
C GLU A 18 -6.48 7.89 -1.59
N ASP A 19 -6.87 8.56 -2.68
CA ASP A 19 -7.57 7.93 -3.80
C ASP A 19 -6.71 6.85 -4.48
N TRP A 20 -5.43 7.15 -4.74
CA TRP A 20 -4.49 6.16 -5.29
C TRP A 20 -4.26 4.98 -4.33
N MET A 21 -4.15 5.23 -3.03
CA MET A 21 -4.03 4.15 -2.04
C MET A 21 -5.28 3.27 -1.98
N LYS A 22 -6.48 3.84 -2.17
CA LYS A 22 -7.72 3.06 -2.30
C LYS A 22 -7.70 2.19 -3.55
N GLU A 23 -7.31 2.76 -4.68
CA GLU A 23 -7.22 2.01 -5.94
C GLU A 23 -6.18 0.89 -5.86
N LEU A 24 -5.01 1.16 -5.29
CA LEU A 24 -3.97 0.15 -5.08
C LEU A 24 -4.47 -1.03 -4.24
N ARG A 25 -5.24 -0.77 -3.17
CA ARG A 25 -5.87 -1.83 -2.37
C ARG A 25 -6.85 -2.69 -3.17
N CYS A 26 -7.54 -2.13 -4.17
CA CYS A 26 -8.43 -2.88 -5.04
C CYS A 26 -7.66 -3.80 -6.02
N TRP A 27 -6.46 -3.39 -6.43
CA TRP A 27 -5.62 -4.17 -7.33
C TRP A 27 -4.88 -5.31 -6.61
N LEU A 28 -4.54 -5.13 -5.34
CA LEU A 28 -3.90 -6.19 -4.55
C LEU A 28 -4.90 -7.28 -4.18
N ILE A 29 -4.60 -8.51 -4.62
CA ILE A 29 -5.40 -9.69 -4.32
C ILE A 29 -4.74 -10.43 -3.16
N PHE A 30 -5.41 -10.47 -2.02
CA PHE A 30 -4.94 -11.19 -0.82
C PHE A 30 -5.65 -12.55 -0.71
N TYR A 31 -4.94 -13.63 -1.05
CA TYR A 31 -5.41 -15.00 -0.98
C TYR A 31 -5.05 -15.65 0.36
N ARG A 32 -5.94 -16.51 0.88
CA ARG A 32 -5.81 -17.20 2.19
C ARG A 32 -5.76 -16.32 3.44
N PHE A 33 -5.67 -14.99 3.31
CA PHE A 33 -5.85 -14.08 4.42
C PHE A 33 -7.33 -13.99 4.84
N GLU A 34 -7.56 -14.05 6.14
CA GLU A 34 -8.86 -13.72 6.72
C GLU A 34 -9.13 -12.22 6.58
N GLU A 35 -10.39 -11.81 6.51
CA GLU A 35 -10.75 -10.41 6.21
C GLU A 35 -10.17 -9.41 7.21
N ASP A 36 -10.13 -9.77 8.50
CA ASP A 36 -9.57 -8.97 9.58
C ASP A 36 -8.05 -9.09 9.72
N ASP A 37 -7.42 -10.02 9.00
CA ASP A 37 -5.99 -10.33 9.05
C ASP A 37 -5.26 -10.02 7.73
N LYS A 38 -5.89 -9.24 6.84
CA LYS A 38 -5.24 -8.86 5.57
C LYS A 38 -4.10 -7.88 5.81
N PRO A 39 -3.03 -7.96 4.98
CA PRO A 39 -2.02 -6.92 4.94
C PRO A 39 -2.61 -5.53 4.66
N ILE A 40 -2.04 -4.52 5.30
CA ILE A 40 -2.44 -3.12 5.13
C ILE A 40 -1.42 -2.37 4.27
N ILE A 41 -1.92 -1.48 3.42
CA ILE A 41 -1.08 -0.55 2.66
C ILE A 41 -0.91 0.73 3.47
N VAL A 42 0.34 1.13 3.70
CA VAL A 42 0.69 2.36 4.41
C VAL A 42 1.60 3.23 3.53
N TYR A 43 1.59 4.54 3.80
CA TYR A 43 2.51 5.50 3.18
C TYR A 43 3.36 6.15 4.27
N GLU A 44 4.66 5.89 4.25
CA GLU A 44 5.61 6.36 5.25
C GLU A 44 6.93 6.74 4.59
N ASP A 45 7.55 7.82 5.07
CA ASP A 45 8.85 8.31 4.58
C ASP A 45 8.96 8.48 3.06
N GLY A 46 7.84 8.77 2.40
CA GLY A 46 7.81 8.97 0.94
C GLY A 46 7.52 7.70 0.14
N GLU A 47 7.40 6.56 0.79
CA GLU A 47 7.24 5.25 0.17
C GLU A 47 5.90 4.60 0.50
N VAL A 48 5.37 3.84 -0.46
CA VAL A 48 4.21 2.97 -0.23
C VAL A 48 4.74 1.61 0.19
N LEU A 49 4.27 1.12 1.33
CA LEU A 49 4.70 -0.15 1.92
C LEU A 49 3.49 -1.02 2.21
N LEU A 50 3.69 -2.32 2.18
CA LEU A 50 2.72 -3.30 2.61
C LEU A 50 3.16 -3.86 3.96
N ARG A 51 2.27 -3.82 4.94
CA ARG A 51 2.54 -4.27 6.31
C ARG A 51 1.60 -5.38 6.71
N TRP A 52 2.15 -6.41 7.34
CA TRP A 52 1.38 -7.48 7.95
C TRP A 52 2.11 -7.97 9.21
N HIS A 53 1.47 -7.81 10.38
CA HIS A 53 2.11 -7.99 11.69
C HIS A 53 3.50 -7.31 11.80
N GLU A 54 4.56 -8.10 11.89
CA GLU A 54 5.96 -7.68 12.02
C GLU A 54 6.68 -7.53 10.66
N TYR A 55 6.05 -7.95 9.57
CA TYR A 55 6.60 -7.89 8.22
C TYR A 55 6.25 -6.57 7.54
N THR A 56 7.25 -5.99 6.86
CA THR A 56 7.09 -4.81 6.00
C THR A 56 7.75 -5.10 4.66
N LEU A 57 6.96 -5.05 3.59
CA LEU A 57 7.41 -5.29 2.22
C LEU A 57 7.32 -3.99 1.40
N THR A 58 8.28 -3.79 0.51
CA THR A 58 8.24 -2.71 -0.49
C THR A 58 7.27 -3.07 -1.61
N MET A 59 6.71 -2.06 -2.28
CA MET A 59 5.86 -2.33 -3.46
C MET A 59 6.61 -3.08 -4.57
N GLN A 60 7.94 -2.96 -4.64
CA GLN A 60 8.73 -3.73 -5.60
C GLN A 60 8.56 -5.24 -5.37
N VAL A 61 8.78 -5.70 -4.14
CA VAL A 61 8.63 -7.13 -3.78
C VAL A 61 7.18 -7.58 -3.98
N VAL A 62 6.23 -6.76 -3.55
CA VAL A 62 4.79 -7.01 -3.74
C VAL A 62 4.44 -7.19 -5.22
N THR A 63 4.97 -6.34 -6.11
CA THR A 63 4.75 -6.46 -7.56
C THR A 63 5.38 -7.73 -8.13
N GLU A 64 6.62 -8.07 -7.73
CA GLU A 64 7.29 -9.30 -8.17
C GLU A 64 6.47 -10.54 -7.80
N LEU A 65 5.95 -10.60 -6.57
CA LEU A 65 5.07 -11.67 -6.11
C LEU A 65 3.76 -11.72 -6.90
N MET A 66 3.12 -10.58 -7.12
CA MET A 66 1.89 -10.50 -7.93
C MET A 66 2.12 -10.95 -9.38
N GLU A 67 3.28 -10.68 -9.96
CA GLU A 67 3.63 -11.13 -11.32
C GLU A 67 3.92 -12.63 -11.39
N GLU A 68 4.55 -13.21 -10.36
CA GLU A 68 4.89 -14.63 -10.32
C GLU A 68 3.66 -15.52 -10.08
N VAL A 69 2.83 -15.17 -9.09
CA VAL A 69 1.75 -16.05 -8.61
C VAL A 69 0.34 -15.47 -8.78
N GLY A 70 0.21 -14.19 -9.16
CA GLY A 70 -1.07 -13.53 -9.45
C GLY A 70 -1.83 -13.00 -8.22
N TYR A 71 -1.42 -13.38 -7.01
CA TYR A 71 -1.99 -12.92 -5.74
C TYR A 71 -0.95 -13.04 -4.62
N ILE A 72 -1.17 -12.38 -3.50
CA ILE A 72 -0.32 -12.46 -2.31
C ILE A 72 -1.01 -13.31 -1.24
N SER A 73 -0.26 -14.19 -0.60
CA SER A 73 -0.71 -15.10 0.47
C SER A 73 0.23 -15.05 1.68
N ILE A 74 -0.18 -15.68 2.78
CA ILE A 74 0.62 -15.73 4.03
C ILE A 74 2.02 -16.29 3.77
N ASP A 75 2.12 -17.32 2.92
CA ASP A 75 3.39 -17.97 2.56
C ASP A 75 4.39 -16.99 1.92
N ASN A 76 3.93 -15.86 1.37
CA ASN A 76 4.77 -14.82 0.79
C ASN A 76 5.40 -13.86 1.82
N PHE A 77 5.16 -14.05 3.12
CA PHE A 77 5.76 -13.23 4.17
C PHE A 77 6.87 -13.95 4.92
N GLU A 78 7.01 -15.28 4.75
CA GLU A 78 8.09 -16.07 5.34
C GLU A 78 9.41 -16.01 4.52
N ILE A 79 9.52 -15.04 3.58
CA ILE A 79 10.65 -14.88 2.64
C ILE A 79 11.86 -14.23 3.31
#